data_AF-A0A6C2U1Z0-F1
#
_entry.id   AF-A0A6C2U1Z0-F1
#
_cell.length_a   1.000
_cell.length_b   1.000
_cell.length_c   1.000
_cell.angle_alpha   90.00
_cell.angle_beta   90.00
_cell.angle_gamma   90.00
#
_symmetry.space_group_name_H-M   'P 1'
#
loop_
_entity.id
_entity.type
_entity.pdbx_description
1 polymer ?
#
loop_
_entity_poly.entity_id
_entity_poly.type
_entity_poly.pdbx_seq_one_letter_code
_entity_poly.pdbx_strand_id
1 'polypeptide(L)'
;MFNRHDFIRNTSMTAALAAAGQLPLWAATENGDCYVAQGFAKFLKTYVPPKTATGGNVDYTLIDMTKEYGQLRVARMGAGAVSCVYSIQPGSSCEARFELNGDLLAGVRSWKLTSTTDPVSQSMEGLNVYTETGEVRNGQAVVKVGEICTSQFALAAPLMPDWLLPLAVTMLPAQADGYDFCLLREGTYFLSGQRLCYDGIVKIPVKGGQMLELKNYLHVGEGTLPTNYLVDGNGATLIVTHGITAQVLGGEAMPTPKKIVTKPKEKGDPNLVRMWVEGNRKKQKEGSFVKMFKTQTGKVVITVRQPDGTEANIPHKILTAGDLAYLESIQAHIR
;
A
#
# COMPACT_ATOMS: atom_id res chain seq x y z
N MET A 1 -31.32 -14.54 16.63
CA MET A 1 -31.55 -13.18 16.11
C MET A 1 -30.27 -12.78 15.38
N PHE A 2 -30.28 -12.75 14.04
CA PHE A 2 -29.07 -12.47 13.24
C PHE A 2 -28.65 -11.00 13.44
N ASN A 3 -27.44 -10.76 13.93
CA ASN A 3 -26.90 -9.41 14.10
C ASN A 3 -26.68 -8.77 12.73
N ARG A 4 -27.42 -7.69 12.46
CA ARG A 4 -27.36 -6.94 11.19
C ARG A 4 -25.95 -6.38 10.91
N HIS A 5 -25.14 -6.15 11.94
CA HIS A 5 -23.74 -5.74 11.83
C HIS A 5 -22.84 -6.88 11.32
N ASP A 6 -23.06 -8.12 11.79
CA ASP A 6 -22.33 -9.30 11.34
C ASP A 6 -22.79 -9.76 9.96
N PHE A 7 -24.08 -9.59 9.62
CA PHE A 7 -24.58 -9.81 8.27
C PHE A 7 -24.02 -8.78 7.29
N ILE A 8 -23.96 -7.49 7.63
CA ILE A 8 -23.33 -6.49 6.76
C ILE A 8 -21.83 -6.77 6.63
N ARG A 9 -21.11 -7.10 7.72
CA ARG A 9 -19.69 -7.45 7.67
C ARG A 9 -19.42 -8.70 6.81
N ASN A 10 -20.25 -9.73 6.87
CA ASN A 10 -20.05 -10.99 6.13
C ASN A 10 -20.56 -10.94 4.67
N THR A 11 -21.66 -10.23 4.40
CA THR A 11 -22.28 -10.18 3.07
C THR A 11 -21.76 -9.03 2.23
N SER A 12 -21.38 -7.89 2.81
CA SER A 12 -20.82 -6.77 2.03
C SER A 12 -19.38 -7.01 1.60
N MET A 13 -18.58 -7.80 2.33
CA MET A 13 -17.19 -8.09 1.97
C MET A 13 -17.12 -9.16 0.88
N THR A 14 -17.89 -10.25 1.01
CA THR A 14 -18.01 -11.29 -0.03
C THR A 14 -18.74 -10.78 -1.28
N ALA A 15 -19.77 -9.94 -1.13
CA ALA A 15 -20.47 -9.33 -2.26
C ALA A 15 -19.71 -8.16 -2.88
N ALA A 16 -18.86 -7.41 -2.17
CA ALA A 16 -17.98 -6.40 -2.77
C ALA A 16 -16.85 -7.05 -3.57
N LEU A 17 -16.32 -8.18 -3.08
CA LEU A 17 -15.36 -9.01 -3.80
C LEU A 17 -16.02 -9.66 -5.04
N ALA A 18 -17.22 -10.24 -4.91
CA ALA A 18 -17.95 -10.83 -6.05
C ALA A 18 -18.49 -9.79 -7.07
N ALA A 19 -19.03 -8.64 -6.62
CA ALA A 19 -19.58 -7.58 -7.48
C ALA A 19 -18.50 -6.75 -8.18
N ALA A 20 -17.24 -6.84 -7.75
CA ALA A 20 -16.10 -6.23 -8.43
C ALA A 20 -15.60 -7.02 -9.66
N GLY A 21 -16.24 -8.15 -10.02
CA GLY A 21 -15.91 -8.91 -11.24
C GLY A 21 -14.75 -9.90 -11.06
N GLN A 22 -14.62 -10.50 -9.88
CA GLN A 22 -13.54 -11.42 -9.53
C GLN A 22 -13.73 -12.82 -10.16
N LEU A 23 -13.07 -13.06 -11.31
CA LEU A 23 -12.55 -14.31 -11.89
C LEU A 23 -11.92 -13.95 -13.28
N PRO A 24 -10.80 -14.54 -13.79
CA PRO A 24 -10.15 -15.82 -13.49
C PRO A 24 -8.60 -15.85 -13.32
N LEU A 25 -8.17 -17.03 -12.81
CA LEU A 25 -6.91 -17.80 -12.79
C LEU A 25 -5.62 -17.41 -13.57
N TRP A 26 -4.47 -17.77 -12.96
CA TRP A 26 -3.44 -18.62 -13.60
C TRP A 26 -3.95 -20.07 -13.59
N ALA A 27 -4.34 -20.62 -14.73
CA ALA A 27 -4.59 -22.06 -14.88
C ALA A 27 -3.33 -22.65 -15.49
N ALA A 28 -2.61 -23.48 -14.74
CA ALA A 28 -1.62 -24.37 -15.34
C ALA A 28 -2.39 -25.52 -16.01
N THR A 29 -2.09 -25.82 -17.27
CA THR A 29 -2.59 -27.04 -17.91
C THR A 29 -1.99 -28.27 -17.21
N GLU A 30 -2.54 -29.45 -17.48
CA GLU A 30 -1.96 -30.73 -17.06
C GLU A 30 -0.50 -30.92 -17.52
N ASN A 31 -0.04 -30.11 -18.49
CA ASN A 31 1.31 -30.09 -19.04
C ASN A 31 2.22 -29.01 -18.43
N GLY A 32 1.71 -28.19 -17.49
CA GLY A 32 2.47 -27.10 -16.86
C GLY A 32 2.47 -25.77 -17.61
N ASP A 33 1.67 -25.62 -18.67
CA ASP A 33 1.56 -24.35 -19.41
C ASP A 33 0.70 -23.35 -18.64
N CYS A 34 1.23 -22.16 -18.36
CA CYS A 34 0.52 -21.12 -17.60
C CYS A 34 -0.18 -20.13 -18.56
N TYR A 35 -1.50 -19.98 -18.45
CA TYR A 35 -2.21 -18.88 -19.11
C TYR A 35 -2.12 -17.61 -18.26
N VAL A 36 -1.38 -16.63 -18.78
CA VAL A 36 -1.31 -15.30 -18.19
C VAL A 36 -2.47 -14.45 -18.69
N ALA A 37 -3.26 -13.88 -17.77
CA ALA A 37 -4.21 -12.82 -18.08
C ALA A 37 -3.53 -11.72 -18.92
N GLN A 38 -4.14 -11.31 -20.02
CA GLN A 38 -3.52 -10.42 -21.01
C GLN A 38 -2.96 -9.11 -20.39
N GLY A 39 -3.62 -8.60 -19.34
CA GLY A 39 -3.17 -7.45 -18.54
C GLY A 39 -1.88 -7.72 -17.76
N PHE A 40 -1.78 -8.89 -17.10
CA PHE A 40 -0.57 -9.30 -16.39
C PHE A 40 0.60 -9.60 -17.35
N ALA A 41 0.34 -10.19 -18.53
CA ALA A 41 1.37 -10.38 -19.56
C ALA A 41 1.92 -9.03 -20.05
N LYS A 42 1.06 -8.01 -20.15
CA LYS A 42 1.48 -6.66 -20.52
C LYS A 42 2.35 -6.05 -19.42
N PHE A 43 2.01 -6.25 -18.15
CA PHE A 43 2.83 -5.81 -17.01
C PHE A 43 4.20 -6.49 -17.02
N LEU A 44 4.26 -7.82 -17.14
CA LEU A 44 5.53 -8.57 -17.18
C LEU A 44 6.43 -8.12 -18.35
N LYS A 45 5.85 -7.65 -19.45
CA LYS A 45 6.61 -7.11 -20.59
C LYS A 45 7.27 -5.76 -20.32
N THR A 46 6.78 -5.00 -19.34
CA THR A 46 7.32 -3.69 -18.93
C THR A 46 8.02 -3.73 -17.58
N TYR A 47 7.90 -4.83 -16.84
CA TYR A 47 8.45 -4.95 -15.51
C TYR A 47 9.99 -4.98 -15.52
N VAL A 48 10.59 -4.10 -14.72
CA VAL A 48 12.02 -4.10 -14.45
C VAL A 48 12.23 -4.52 -12.99
N PRO A 49 12.94 -5.63 -12.72
CA PRO A 49 13.22 -6.05 -11.35
C PRO A 49 13.98 -4.95 -10.58
N PRO A 50 13.63 -4.69 -9.31
CA PRO A 50 14.39 -3.77 -8.48
C PRO A 50 15.83 -4.30 -8.29
N LYS A 51 16.82 -3.40 -8.36
CA LYS A 51 18.25 -3.79 -8.32
C LYS A 51 18.71 -4.38 -6.98
N THR A 52 18.01 -4.08 -5.88
CA THR A 52 18.33 -4.59 -4.54
C THR A 52 17.09 -4.54 -3.65
N ALA A 53 16.67 -5.68 -3.10
CA ALA A 53 15.56 -5.76 -2.14
C ALA A 53 16.01 -6.24 -0.74
N THR A 54 17.28 -6.04 -0.40
CA THR A 54 17.79 -6.45 0.92
C THR A 54 17.45 -5.39 1.97
N GLY A 55 16.34 -5.62 2.69
CA GLY A 55 16.03 -4.97 3.97
C GLY A 55 15.48 -3.53 3.92
N GLY A 56 15.20 -2.99 2.73
CA GLY A 56 14.63 -1.65 2.55
C GLY A 56 13.09 -1.59 2.66
N ASN A 57 12.54 -0.38 2.53
CA ASN A 57 11.11 -0.19 2.32
C ASN A 57 10.70 -0.85 1.00
N VAL A 58 9.56 -1.52 0.99
CA VAL A 58 9.00 -2.21 -0.17
C VAL A 58 7.63 -1.61 -0.49
N ASP A 59 7.46 -1.18 -1.74
CA ASP A 59 6.18 -0.71 -2.26
C ASP A 59 5.56 -1.80 -3.14
N TYR A 60 4.33 -2.17 -2.85
CA TYR A 60 3.52 -3.16 -3.55
C TYR A 60 2.41 -2.44 -4.32
N THR A 61 2.21 -2.79 -5.58
CA THR A 61 1.08 -2.34 -6.38
C THR A 61 0.04 -3.44 -6.41
N LEU A 62 -1.19 -3.12 -6.01
CA LEU A 62 -2.29 -4.07 -6.04
C LEU A 62 -2.99 -3.96 -7.39
N ILE A 63 -2.82 -4.99 -8.20
CA ILE A 63 -3.34 -5.07 -9.56
C ILE A 63 -4.38 -6.19 -9.61
N ASP A 64 -5.49 -5.92 -10.27
CA ASP A 64 -6.41 -6.93 -10.79
C ASP A 64 -6.30 -6.92 -12.32
N MET A 65 -6.85 -7.93 -12.99
CA MET A 65 -6.77 -8.12 -14.43
C MET A 65 -7.09 -6.89 -15.27
N THR A 66 -7.88 -5.94 -14.74
CA THR A 66 -8.39 -4.78 -15.47
C THR A 66 -7.96 -3.42 -14.92
N LYS A 67 -7.47 -3.32 -13.67
CA LYS A 67 -7.14 -2.02 -13.04
C LYS A 67 -6.19 -2.14 -11.83
N GLU A 68 -5.48 -1.05 -11.55
CA GLU A 68 -4.79 -0.82 -10.28
C GLU A 68 -5.83 -0.47 -9.21
N TYR A 69 -5.81 -1.18 -8.08
CA TYR A 69 -6.73 -0.96 -6.96
C TYR A 69 -6.12 -0.03 -5.91
N GLY A 70 -4.81 -0.08 -5.74
CA GLY A 70 -4.16 0.64 -4.68
C GLY A 70 -2.71 0.29 -4.51
N GLN A 71 -2.12 0.88 -3.47
CA GLN A 71 -0.72 0.72 -3.14
C GLN A 71 -0.61 0.30 -1.68
N LEU A 72 0.20 -0.73 -1.43
CA LEU A 72 0.62 -1.13 -0.10
C LEU A 72 2.09 -0.79 0.05
N ARG A 73 2.44 0.02 1.03
CA ARG A 73 3.82 0.36 1.36
C ARG A 73 4.20 -0.29 2.67
N VAL A 74 5.23 -1.13 2.64
CA VAL A 74 5.79 -1.78 3.83
C VAL A 74 7.14 -1.14 4.13
N ALA A 75 7.26 -0.50 5.28
CA ALA A 75 8.45 0.21 5.71
C ALA A 75 9.00 -0.38 7.01
N ARG A 76 10.29 -0.73 7.04
CA ARG A 76 10.97 -1.06 8.29
C ARG A 76 11.24 0.23 9.06
N MET A 77 10.76 0.28 10.30
CA MET A 77 10.91 1.44 11.19
C MET A 77 12.07 1.25 12.18
N GLY A 78 12.74 0.11 12.14
CA GLY A 78 13.84 -0.28 13.04
C GLY A 78 14.01 -1.80 13.04
N ALA A 79 14.85 -2.32 13.94
CA ALA A 79 15.11 -3.76 14.06
C ALA A 79 13.85 -4.57 14.44
N GLY A 80 12.94 -3.98 15.22
CA GLY A 80 11.75 -4.65 15.75
C GLY A 80 10.42 -4.01 15.37
N ALA A 81 10.35 -3.18 14.33
CA ALA A 81 9.11 -2.49 13.97
C ALA A 81 8.93 -2.38 12.44
N VAL A 82 7.69 -2.60 12.00
CA VAL A 82 7.28 -2.49 10.59
C VAL A 82 6.01 -1.65 10.51
N SER A 83 5.95 -0.72 9.56
CA SER A 83 4.75 0.04 9.22
C SER A 83 4.27 -0.38 7.85
N CYS A 84 2.98 -0.58 7.70
CA CYS A 84 2.32 -0.94 6.46
C CYS A 84 1.23 0.08 6.18
N VAL A 85 1.28 0.73 5.02
CA VAL A 85 0.28 1.72 4.61
C VAL A 85 -0.37 1.23 3.34
N TYR A 86 -1.64 0.85 3.45
CA TYR A 86 -2.49 0.53 2.33
C TYR A 86 -3.32 1.77 1.92
N SER A 87 -3.40 2.05 0.63
CA SER A 87 -4.18 3.16 0.08
C SER A 87 -4.95 2.72 -1.16
N ILE A 88 -6.25 2.97 -1.18
CA ILE A 88 -7.15 2.77 -2.33
C ILE A 88 -7.48 4.14 -2.89
N GLN A 89 -7.36 4.30 -4.21
CA GLN A 89 -7.84 5.51 -4.87
C GLN A 89 -9.26 5.31 -5.41
N PRO A 90 -10.20 6.25 -5.16
CA PRO A 90 -10.13 7.39 -4.24
C PRO A 90 -10.62 7.06 -2.82
N GLY A 91 -9.94 7.63 -1.81
CA GLY A 91 -10.57 8.04 -0.55
C GLY A 91 -10.60 7.05 0.61
N SER A 92 -9.79 5.99 0.61
CA SER A 92 -9.61 5.18 1.82
C SER A 92 -8.16 4.77 1.99
N SER A 93 -7.68 4.83 3.24
CA SER A 93 -6.36 4.35 3.62
C SER A 93 -6.45 3.52 4.89
N CYS A 94 -5.54 2.56 5.02
CA CYS A 94 -5.39 1.79 6.22
C CYS A 94 -3.90 1.73 6.56
N GLU A 95 -3.54 2.24 7.74
CA GLU A 95 -2.19 2.15 8.28
C GLU A 95 -2.17 1.08 9.37
N ALA A 96 -1.30 0.10 9.25
CA ALA A 96 -1.00 -0.86 10.30
C ALA A 96 0.45 -0.71 10.75
N ARG A 97 0.66 -0.60 12.05
CA ARG A 97 1.99 -0.62 12.67
C ARG A 97 2.13 -1.91 13.45
N PHE A 98 3.21 -2.63 13.24
CA PHE A 98 3.52 -3.89 13.87
C PHE A 98 4.82 -3.78 14.65
N GLU A 99 4.80 -4.22 15.91
CA GLU A 99 6.00 -4.48 16.70
C GLU A 99 6.31 -5.98 16.64
N LEU A 100 7.54 -6.33 16.28
CA LEU A 100 7.99 -7.71 16.12
C LEU A 100 8.48 -8.29 17.46
N ASN A 101 8.37 -9.61 17.60
CA ASN A 101 8.90 -10.35 18.73
C ASN A 101 10.39 -10.72 18.49
N GLY A 102 11.24 -9.71 18.37
CA GLY A 102 12.65 -9.88 18.01
C GLY A 102 12.86 -9.75 16.51
N ASP A 103 12.65 -10.83 15.76
CA ASP A 103 12.68 -10.81 14.29
C ASP A 103 11.30 -11.06 13.67
N LEU A 104 11.23 -11.02 12.34
CA LEU A 104 9.97 -11.16 11.62
C LEU A 104 9.38 -12.57 11.74
N LEU A 105 10.20 -13.62 11.69
CA LEU A 105 9.76 -15.02 11.76
C LEU A 105 9.39 -15.42 13.20
N ALA A 106 9.76 -14.64 14.19
CA ALA A 106 9.26 -14.77 15.56
C ALA A 106 7.84 -14.19 15.74
N GLY A 107 7.26 -13.58 14.70
CA GLY A 107 5.91 -13.03 14.67
C GLY A 107 5.80 -11.64 15.32
N VAL A 108 4.56 -11.14 15.41
CA VAL A 108 4.26 -9.84 16.02
C VAL A 108 4.00 -9.97 17.52
N ARG A 109 4.49 -8.99 18.28
CA ARG A 109 4.20 -8.79 19.69
C ARG A 109 3.00 -7.87 19.89
N SER A 110 2.88 -6.83 19.08
CA SER A 110 1.75 -5.90 19.16
C SER A 110 1.49 -5.27 17.80
N TRP A 111 0.28 -4.73 17.62
CA TRP A 111 -0.08 -3.97 16.43
C TRP A 111 -1.10 -2.88 16.72
N LYS A 112 -1.13 -1.90 15.83
CA LYS A 112 -2.15 -0.85 15.76
C LYS A 112 -2.58 -0.69 14.32
N LEU A 113 -3.87 -0.86 14.06
CA LEU A 113 -4.49 -0.65 12.76
C LEU A 113 -5.34 0.62 12.82
N THR A 114 -5.16 1.51 11.87
CA THR A 114 -5.90 2.77 11.74
C THR A 114 -6.45 2.85 10.32
N SER A 115 -7.76 2.63 10.19
CA SER A 115 -8.47 2.78 8.91
C SER A 115 -9.05 4.19 8.85
N THR A 116 -8.85 4.88 7.73
CA THR A 116 -9.42 6.18 7.43
C THR A 116 -10.22 6.09 6.15
N THR A 117 -11.50 6.44 6.21
CA THR A 117 -12.41 6.44 5.06
C THR A 117 -12.94 7.84 4.84
N ASP A 118 -12.95 8.31 3.59
CA ASP A 118 -13.62 9.54 3.24
C ASP A 118 -15.13 9.39 3.52
N PRO A 119 -15.75 10.35 4.23
CA PRO A 119 -17.16 10.26 4.54
C PRO A 119 -17.97 10.32 3.25
N VAL A 120 -18.66 9.22 2.94
CA VAL A 120 -19.53 9.10 1.76
C VAL A 120 -20.92 9.71 2.00
N SER A 121 -21.24 10.01 3.26
CA SER A 121 -22.48 10.64 3.70
C SER A 121 -22.28 11.41 5.01
N GLN A 122 -23.20 12.33 5.28
CA GLN A 122 -23.24 13.09 6.54
C GLN A 122 -23.42 12.17 7.77
N SER A 123 -24.08 11.02 7.59
CA SER A 123 -24.23 10.00 8.64
C SER A 123 -22.94 9.25 8.99
N MET A 124 -21.86 9.42 8.20
CA MET A 124 -20.52 8.88 8.50
C MET A 124 -19.56 9.94 9.08
N GLU A 125 -20.03 11.16 9.31
CA GLU A 125 -19.24 12.18 10.00
C GLU A 125 -18.88 11.70 11.42
N GLY A 126 -17.59 11.68 11.75
CA GLY A 126 -17.06 11.18 13.02
C GLY A 126 -16.76 9.68 13.06
N LEU A 127 -17.16 8.91 12.03
CA LEU A 127 -16.80 7.49 11.85
C LEU A 127 -15.69 7.30 10.81
N ASN A 128 -15.08 8.40 10.36
CA ASN A 128 -14.08 8.41 9.31
C ASN A 128 -12.72 7.86 9.76
N VAL A 129 -12.52 7.61 11.06
CA VAL A 129 -11.32 6.97 11.59
C VAL A 129 -11.72 5.82 12.52
N TYR A 130 -11.28 4.62 12.18
CA TYR A 130 -11.38 3.43 13.03
C TYR A 130 -9.98 3.04 13.50
N THR A 131 -9.81 2.81 14.79
CA THR A 131 -8.55 2.35 15.36
C THR A 131 -8.76 1.07 16.15
N GLU A 132 -7.96 0.06 15.83
CA GLU A 132 -7.89 -1.21 16.53
C GLU A 132 -6.44 -1.42 17.00
N THR A 133 -6.29 -2.03 18.16
CA THR A 133 -4.99 -2.43 18.70
C THR A 133 -5.00 -3.89 19.07
N GLY A 134 -3.86 -4.54 18.99
CA GLY A 134 -3.72 -5.87 19.53
C GLY A 134 -2.34 -6.12 20.12
N GLU A 135 -2.29 -7.11 20.99
CA GLU A 135 -1.07 -7.53 21.68
C GLU A 135 -1.05 -9.05 21.85
N VAL A 136 0.15 -9.62 21.81
CA VAL A 136 0.40 -11.00 22.18
C VAL A 136 0.95 -11.02 23.60
N ARG A 137 0.24 -11.68 24.50
CA ARG A 137 0.64 -11.87 25.91
C ARG A 137 0.28 -13.27 26.37
N ASN A 138 1.20 -13.93 27.07
CA ASN A 138 0.99 -15.26 27.65
C ASN A 138 0.44 -16.29 26.64
N GLY A 139 0.99 -16.29 25.41
CA GLY A 139 0.54 -17.20 24.34
C GLY A 139 -0.86 -16.91 23.79
N GLN A 140 -1.42 -15.73 24.06
CA GLN A 140 -2.71 -15.30 23.54
C GLN A 140 -2.60 -13.97 22.80
N ALA A 141 -3.27 -13.88 21.67
CA ALA A 141 -3.52 -12.62 20.99
C ALA A 141 -4.81 -11.99 21.53
N VAL A 142 -4.76 -10.70 21.87
CA VAL A 142 -5.90 -9.93 22.37
C VAL A 142 -6.09 -8.72 21.48
N VAL A 143 -7.32 -8.50 21.02
CA VAL A 143 -7.71 -7.36 20.18
C VAL A 143 -8.60 -6.42 20.95
N LYS A 144 -8.35 -5.12 20.82
CA LYS A 144 -9.11 -4.06 21.49
C LYS A 144 -9.49 -2.94 20.52
N VAL A 145 -10.70 -2.42 20.73
CA VAL A 145 -11.19 -1.17 20.13
C VAL A 145 -11.46 -0.19 21.26
N GLY A 146 -10.61 0.83 21.37
CA GLY A 146 -10.50 1.61 22.61
C GLY A 146 -10.10 0.71 23.78
N GLU A 147 -10.86 0.75 24.87
CA GLU A 147 -10.63 -0.08 26.06
C GLU A 147 -11.36 -1.45 26.00
N ILE A 148 -12.18 -1.68 24.98
CA ILE A 148 -13.03 -2.87 24.90
C ILE A 148 -12.27 -4.00 24.21
N CYS A 149 -12.13 -5.14 24.89
CA CYS A 149 -11.63 -6.37 24.29
C CYS A 149 -12.68 -6.94 23.32
N THR A 150 -12.35 -7.01 22.03
CA THR A 150 -13.26 -7.48 20.98
C THR A 150 -12.98 -8.91 20.55
N SER A 151 -11.75 -9.39 20.72
CA SER A 151 -11.37 -10.76 20.36
C SER A 151 -10.21 -11.26 21.23
N GLN A 152 -10.19 -12.57 21.46
CA GLN A 152 -9.08 -13.28 22.10
C GLN A 152 -8.84 -14.59 21.36
N PHE A 153 -7.57 -14.94 21.19
CA PHE A 153 -7.18 -16.12 20.44
C PHE A 153 -5.95 -16.77 21.04
N ALA A 154 -6.01 -18.07 21.32
CA ALA A 154 -4.86 -18.84 21.79
C ALA A 154 -3.92 -19.16 20.63
N LEU A 155 -2.62 -18.87 20.81
CA LEU A 155 -1.60 -19.08 19.79
C LEU A 155 -0.89 -20.41 20.01
N ALA A 156 -0.85 -21.22 18.97
CA ALA A 156 -0.05 -22.45 18.92
C ALA A 156 1.32 -22.25 18.24
N ALA A 157 1.51 -21.11 17.57
CA ALA A 157 2.70 -20.76 16.79
C ALA A 157 2.83 -19.22 16.73
N PRO A 158 3.95 -18.65 16.22
CA PRO A 158 4.11 -17.21 16.04
C PRO A 158 2.93 -16.58 15.29
N LEU A 159 2.50 -15.38 15.71
CA LEU A 159 1.44 -14.64 15.03
C LEU A 159 2.03 -13.83 13.87
N MET A 160 1.58 -14.11 12.64
CA MET A 160 2.07 -13.45 11.43
C MET A 160 0.92 -12.68 10.75
N PRO A 161 1.01 -11.36 10.61
CA PRO A 161 0.10 -10.59 9.79
C PRO A 161 0.21 -10.98 8.32
N ASP A 162 -0.93 -11.11 7.64
CA ASP A 162 -1.02 -11.31 6.20
C ASP A 162 -0.20 -10.27 5.42
N TRP A 163 -0.20 -9.01 5.88
CA TRP A 163 0.54 -7.91 5.25
C TRP A 163 2.07 -8.06 5.33
N LEU A 164 2.57 -8.91 6.23
CA LEU A 164 4.00 -9.17 6.40
C LEU A 164 4.46 -10.46 5.75
N LEU A 165 3.56 -11.32 5.25
CA LEU A 165 3.92 -12.58 4.60
C LEU A 165 4.86 -12.41 3.40
N PRO A 166 4.68 -11.42 2.50
CA PRO A 166 5.62 -11.22 1.40
C PRO A 166 7.04 -10.95 1.89
N LEU A 167 7.22 -10.31 3.05
CA LEU A 167 8.52 -10.05 3.66
C LEU A 167 9.01 -11.27 4.47
N ALA A 168 8.12 -12.01 5.11
CA ALA A 168 8.49 -13.22 5.86
C ALA A 168 9.10 -14.27 4.93
N VAL A 169 8.52 -14.45 3.74
CA VAL A 169 9.02 -15.38 2.72
C VAL A 169 10.46 -15.07 2.30
N THR A 170 10.86 -13.80 2.25
CA THR A 170 12.24 -13.42 1.88
C THR A 170 13.27 -13.75 2.96
N MET A 171 12.81 -13.97 4.20
CA MET A 171 13.66 -14.30 5.34
C MET A 171 13.75 -15.80 5.60
N LEU A 172 12.94 -16.62 4.91
CA LEU A 172 13.01 -18.06 5.06
C LEU A 172 14.36 -18.60 4.56
N PRO A 173 14.92 -19.62 5.22
CA PRO A 173 16.03 -20.38 4.68
C PRO A 173 15.73 -20.84 3.25
N ALA A 174 16.77 -20.91 2.42
CA ALA A 174 16.63 -21.47 1.09
C ALA A 174 16.06 -22.89 1.20
N GLN A 175 14.97 -23.17 0.48
CA GLN A 175 14.30 -24.47 0.48
C GLN A 175 13.76 -24.89 1.85
N ALA A 176 13.21 -23.95 2.63
CA ALA A 176 12.59 -24.26 3.92
C ALA A 176 11.49 -25.33 3.78
N ASP A 177 11.63 -26.42 4.57
CA ASP A 177 10.66 -27.52 4.66
C ASP A 177 9.29 -27.07 5.24
N GLY A 178 9.29 -25.93 5.92
CA GLY A 178 8.08 -25.31 6.44
C GLY A 178 8.36 -24.26 7.51
N TYR A 179 7.52 -23.24 7.54
CA TYR A 179 7.42 -22.29 8.63
C TYR A 179 5.96 -22.25 9.08
N ASP A 180 5.71 -22.75 10.29
CA ASP A 180 4.37 -22.81 10.87
C ASP A 180 4.06 -21.53 11.65
N PHE A 181 2.84 -21.02 11.50
CA PHE A 181 2.40 -19.78 12.14
C PHE A 181 0.87 -19.74 12.36
N CYS A 182 0.43 -18.77 13.14
CA CYS A 182 -0.97 -18.34 13.20
C CYS A 182 -1.11 -17.08 12.34
N LEU A 183 -2.10 -17.04 11.44
CA LEU A 183 -2.33 -15.87 10.58
C LEU A 183 -3.18 -14.84 11.32
N LEU A 184 -2.72 -13.58 11.32
CA LEU A 184 -3.52 -12.41 11.61
C LEU A 184 -3.98 -11.78 10.29
N ARG A 185 -5.26 -11.92 9.95
CA ARG A 185 -5.86 -11.32 8.75
C ARG A 185 -6.60 -10.05 9.14
N GLU A 186 -6.29 -8.96 8.45
CA GLU A 186 -6.94 -7.65 8.61
C GLU A 186 -6.95 -7.12 10.07
N GLY A 187 -5.97 -7.51 10.88
CA GLY A 187 -5.81 -7.04 12.27
C GLY A 187 -6.71 -7.68 13.32
N THR A 188 -7.73 -8.45 12.93
CA THR A 188 -8.76 -8.95 13.87
C THR A 188 -9.15 -10.42 13.69
N TYR A 189 -8.85 -11.02 12.53
CA TYR A 189 -9.19 -12.41 12.23
C TYR A 189 -7.98 -13.33 12.42
N PHE A 190 -8.17 -14.41 13.16
CA PHE A 190 -7.11 -15.35 13.50
C PHE A 190 -7.36 -16.71 12.85
N LEU A 191 -6.34 -17.27 12.19
CA LEU A 191 -6.36 -18.64 11.68
C LEU A 191 -5.15 -19.40 12.22
N SER A 192 -5.39 -20.60 12.76
CA SER A 192 -4.30 -21.50 13.21
C SER A 192 -3.85 -22.45 12.11
N GLY A 193 -2.78 -23.21 12.37
CA GLY A 193 -2.34 -24.28 11.48
C GLY A 193 -1.92 -23.81 10.08
N GLN A 194 -1.30 -22.64 10.00
CA GLN A 194 -0.82 -22.08 8.74
C GLN A 194 0.64 -22.47 8.54
N ARG A 195 1.03 -22.69 7.28
CA ARG A 195 2.39 -23.10 6.92
C ARG A 195 2.84 -22.44 5.63
N LEU A 196 4.08 -21.96 5.60
CA LEU A 196 4.81 -21.56 4.40
C LEU A 196 5.86 -22.63 4.07
N CYS A 197 5.84 -23.21 2.87
CA CYS A 197 6.85 -24.20 2.43
C CYS A 197 7.42 -23.83 1.06
N TYR A 198 8.67 -24.24 0.80
CA TYR A 198 9.24 -24.12 -0.54
C TYR A 198 8.62 -25.15 -1.49
N ASP A 199 8.19 -24.68 -2.67
CA ASP A 199 7.46 -25.49 -3.68
C ASP A 199 8.17 -25.43 -5.05
N GLY A 200 9.49 -25.30 -5.05
CA GLY A 200 10.31 -25.41 -6.27
C GLY A 200 10.55 -24.09 -7.01
N ILE A 201 10.82 -24.19 -8.31
CA ILE A 201 11.14 -23.07 -9.19
C ILE A 201 10.06 -22.93 -10.26
N VAL A 202 9.50 -21.73 -10.39
CA VAL A 202 8.60 -21.35 -11.47
C VAL A 202 9.37 -20.56 -12.51
N LYS A 203 9.21 -20.93 -13.79
CA LYS A 203 9.86 -20.25 -14.90
C LYS A 203 8.83 -19.43 -15.68
N ILE A 204 9.02 -18.12 -15.74
CA ILE A 204 8.12 -17.20 -16.40
C ILE A 204 8.79 -16.63 -17.65
N PRO A 205 8.22 -16.79 -18.85
CA PRO A 205 8.74 -16.14 -20.05
C PRO A 205 8.53 -14.62 -19.95
N VAL A 206 9.60 -13.85 -20.14
CA VAL A 206 9.55 -12.38 -20.19
C VAL A 206 9.85 -11.85 -21.59
N LYS A 207 9.67 -10.55 -21.80
CA LYS A 207 9.90 -9.91 -23.11
C LYS A 207 11.34 -10.17 -23.58
N GLY A 208 11.49 -10.58 -24.84
CA GLY A 208 12.80 -10.90 -25.42
C GLY A 208 13.21 -12.37 -25.33
N GLY A 209 12.32 -13.26 -24.85
CA GLY A 209 12.55 -14.70 -24.83
C GLY A 209 13.40 -15.19 -23.65
N GLN A 210 13.78 -14.29 -22.73
CA GLN A 210 14.42 -14.67 -21.48
C GLN A 210 13.40 -15.36 -20.56
N MET A 211 13.88 -16.35 -19.79
CA MET A 211 13.10 -17.00 -18.73
C MET A 211 13.50 -16.40 -17.38
N LEU A 212 12.52 -15.87 -16.67
CA LEU A 212 12.67 -15.43 -15.28
C LEU A 212 12.43 -16.64 -14.37
N GLU A 213 13.45 -17.05 -13.62
CA GLU A 213 13.34 -18.14 -12.65
C GLU A 213 13.04 -17.57 -11.27
N LEU A 214 11.92 -18.00 -10.69
CA LEU A 214 11.45 -17.56 -9.39
C LEU A 214 11.31 -18.75 -8.44
N LYS A 215 11.79 -18.61 -7.21
CA LYS A 215 11.51 -19.56 -6.13
C LYS A 215 10.05 -19.45 -5.73
N ASN A 216 9.32 -20.55 -5.71
CA ASN A 216 7.96 -20.58 -5.22
C ASN A 216 7.94 -20.95 -3.73
N TYR A 217 7.22 -20.16 -2.94
CA TYR A 217 6.83 -20.55 -1.59
C TYR A 217 5.32 -20.63 -1.51
N LEU A 218 4.81 -21.76 -1.06
CA LEU A 218 3.38 -22.04 -0.95
C LEU A 218 2.93 -21.83 0.50
N HIS A 219 1.93 -20.98 0.70
CA HIS A 219 1.17 -20.84 1.93
C HIS A 219 -0.08 -21.70 1.85
N VAL A 220 -0.21 -22.62 2.81
CA VAL A 220 -1.40 -23.45 3.03
C VAL A 220 -1.83 -23.37 4.50
N GLY A 221 -3.08 -23.71 4.77
CA GLY A 221 -3.60 -23.78 6.13
C GLY A 221 -5.12 -23.73 6.16
N GLU A 222 -5.70 -23.99 7.33
CA GLU A 222 -7.15 -23.92 7.52
C GLU A 222 -7.69 -22.51 7.22
N GLY A 223 -8.80 -22.42 6.48
CA GLY A 223 -9.44 -21.14 6.16
C GLY A 223 -8.66 -20.23 5.21
N THR A 224 -7.60 -20.75 4.56
CA THR A 224 -6.81 -20.02 3.58
C THR A 224 -6.74 -20.79 2.26
N LEU A 225 -6.97 -20.08 1.15
CA LEU A 225 -6.70 -20.63 -0.18
C LEU A 225 -5.18 -20.73 -0.38
N PRO A 226 -4.68 -21.78 -1.06
CA PRO A 226 -3.27 -21.87 -1.40
C PRO A 226 -2.76 -20.58 -2.04
N THR A 227 -1.68 -20.03 -1.50
CA THR A 227 -1.09 -18.76 -1.94
C THR A 227 0.39 -18.95 -2.25
N ASN A 228 0.79 -18.67 -3.48
CA ASN A 228 2.16 -18.72 -3.96
C ASN A 228 2.83 -17.36 -3.78
N TYR A 229 4.07 -17.38 -3.31
CA TYR A 229 4.96 -16.23 -3.22
C TYR A 229 6.16 -16.51 -4.11
N LEU A 230 6.24 -15.83 -5.25
CA LEU A 230 7.31 -16.02 -6.24
C LEU A 230 8.43 -15.02 -5.98
N VAL A 231 9.60 -15.54 -5.61
CA VAL A 231 10.75 -14.79 -5.13
C VAL A 231 11.89 -14.85 -6.14
N ASP A 232 12.52 -13.72 -6.44
CA ASP A 232 13.65 -13.67 -7.38
C ASP A 232 14.97 -14.18 -6.79
N GLY A 233 16.02 -14.16 -7.61
CA GLY A 233 17.38 -14.54 -7.20
C GLY A 233 17.98 -13.65 -6.10
N ASN A 234 17.46 -12.45 -5.89
CA ASN A 234 17.89 -11.52 -4.84
C ASN A 234 17.09 -11.68 -3.55
N GLY A 235 16.13 -12.62 -3.52
CA GLY A 235 15.25 -12.82 -2.36
C GLY A 235 14.08 -11.84 -2.33
N ALA A 236 13.75 -11.12 -3.41
CA ALA A 236 12.60 -10.22 -3.45
C ALA A 236 11.32 -10.96 -3.87
N THR A 237 10.25 -10.86 -3.08
CA THR A 237 8.94 -11.45 -3.43
C THR A 237 8.27 -10.65 -4.54
N LEU A 238 8.39 -11.05 -5.80
CA LEU A 238 7.91 -10.29 -6.96
C LEU A 238 6.42 -10.44 -7.24
N ILE A 239 5.88 -11.64 -7.03
CA ILE A 239 4.49 -11.97 -7.37
C ILE A 239 3.90 -12.74 -6.21
N VAL A 240 2.68 -12.39 -5.81
CA VAL A 240 1.88 -13.16 -4.86
C VAL A 240 0.62 -13.61 -5.57
N THR A 241 0.37 -14.90 -5.69
CA THR A 241 -0.87 -15.42 -6.29
C THR A 241 -1.63 -16.22 -5.25
N HIS A 242 -2.92 -15.96 -5.07
CA HIS A 242 -3.81 -16.88 -4.36
C HIS A 242 -4.85 -17.40 -5.34
N GLY A 243 -5.55 -18.50 -5.03
CA GLY A 243 -6.43 -19.22 -5.97
C GLY A 243 -7.52 -18.43 -6.72
N ILE A 244 -7.65 -17.11 -6.50
CA ILE A 244 -8.60 -16.21 -7.16
C ILE A 244 -7.95 -14.88 -7.65
N THR A 245 -6.69 -14.54 -7.27
CA THR A 245 -6.11 -13.19 -7.50
C THR A 245 -4.56 -13.21 -7.55
N ALA A 246 -3.94 -12.28 -8.30
CA ALA A 246 -2.48 -12.12 -8.40
C ALA A 246 -2.04 -10.67 -8.12
N GLN A 247 -1.16 -10.47 -7.14
CA GLN A 247 -0.54 -9.20 -6.79
C GLN A 247 0.88 -9.14 -7.35
N VAL A 248 1.33 -7.96 -7.76
CA VAL A 248 2.64 -7.81 -8.42
C VAL A 248 3.42 -6.64 -7.84
N LEU A 249 4.70 -6.86 -7.57
CA LEU A 249 5.61 -5.77 -7.25
C LEU A 249 5.85 -4.92 -8.48
N GLY A 250 5.55 -3.62 -8.42
CA GLY A 250 6.05 -2.63 -9.36
C GLY A 250 7.39 -2.08 -8.87
N GLY A 251 8.46 -2.30 -9.63
CA GLY A 251 9.77 -1.70 -9.39
C GLY A 251 10.13 -0.74 -10.52
N GLU A 252 9.50 0.43 -10.63
CA GLU A 252 9.94 1.48 -11.57
C GLU A 252 9.80 2.90 -11.00
N ALA A 253 10.72 3.78 -11.38
CA ALA A 253 10.66 5.21 -11.13
C ALA A 253 9.38 5.81 -11.77
N MET A 254 8.48 6.33 -10.95
CA MET A 254 7.16 6.78 -11.39
C MET A 254 7.20 7.95 -12.40
N PRO A 255 6.35 7.95 -13.45
CA PRO A 255 5.82 9.17 -14.02
C PRO A 255 4.86 9.84 -13.03
N THR A 256 4.89 11.17 -12.97
CA THR A 256 4.10 11.96 -12.02
C THR A 256 2.59 11.72 -12.19
N PRO A 257 1.87 11.23 -11.17
CA PRO A 257 0.43 11.04 -11.26
C PRO A 257 -0.29 12.38 -11.25
N LYS A 258 -1.35 12.51 -12.06
CA LYS A 258 -2.30 13.63 -11.97
C LYS A 258 -2.97 13.58 -10.59
N LYS A 259 -2.72 14.59 -9.75
CA LYS A 259 -3.18 14.64 -8.36
C LYS A 259 -4.61 15.19 -8.27
N ILE A 260 -5.48 14.45 -7.58
CA ILE A 260 -6.73 14.97 -7.00
C ILE A 260 -6.36 15.97 -5.89
N VAL A 261 -6.95 17.15 -5.94
CA VAL A 261 -6.57 18.29 -5.09
C VAL A 261 -7.46 18.28 -3.86
N THR A 262 -6.98 17.68 -2.78
CA THR A 262 -7.53 17.92 -1.44
C THR A 262 -7.01 19.24 -0.89
N LYS A 263 -7.91 20.06 -0.33
CA LYS A 263 -7.56 21.31 0.35
C LYS A 263 -6.53 21.04 1.47
N PRO A 264 -5.41 21.78 1.55
CA PRO A 264 -4.46 21.65 2.65
C PRO A 264 -5.14 21.96 3.99
N LYS A 265 -4.94 21.10 5.00
CA LYS A 265 -5.32 21.38 6.40
C LYS A 265 -4.31 22.28 7.12
N GLU A 266 -3.15 22.52 6.52
CA GLU A 266 -2.08 23.32 7.11
C GLU A 266 -2.05 24.76 6.57
N LYS A 267 -1.76 25.69 7.47
CA LYS A 267 -1.64 27.13 7.21
C LYS A 267 -0.41 27.42 6.36
N GLY A 268 -0.60 28.04 5.19
CA GLY A 268 0.52 28.47 4.35
C GLY A 268 1.30 29.61 4.98
N ASP A 269 2.61 29.43 5.15
CA ASP A 269 3.54 30.50 5.54
C ASP A 269 4.01 31.25 4.29
N PRO A 270 3.72 32.56 4.10
CA PRO A 270 4.16 33.31 2.93
C PRO A 270 5.68 33.37 2.76
N ASN A 271 6.46 33.18 3.84
CA ASN A 271 7.92 33.24 3.81
C ASN A 271 8.57 31.91 3.43
N LEU A 272 7.81 30.81 3.35
CA LEU A 272 8.35 29.51 2.99
C LEU A 272 8.84 29.53 1.53
N VAL A 273 10.13 29.26 1.35
CA VAL A 273 10.74 29.07 0.04
C VAL A 273 10.29 27.71 -0.52
N ARG A 274 9.70 27.73 -1.72
CA ARG A 274 9.27 26.51 -2.41
C ARG A 274 9.48 26.59 -3.90
N MET A 275 9.39 25.44 -4.54
CA MET A 275 9.31 25.32 -6.00
C MET A 275 7.90 25.65 -6.48
N TRP A 276 7.80 26.63 -7.37
CA TRP A 276 6.56 27.00 -8.06
C TRP A 276 6.53 26.38 -9.46
N VAL A 277 5.34 25.96 -9.91
CA VAL A 277 5.13 25.32 -11.21
C VAL A 277 5.79 23.92 -11.30
N GLU A 278 5.64 23.13 -10.23
CA GLU A 278 6.18 21.77 -10.13
C GLU A 278 5.61 20.85 -11.22
N GLY A 279 6.41 20.52 -12.24
CA GLY A 279 6.00 19.66 -13.37
C GLY A 279 6.30 20.24 -14.76
N ASN A 280 6.56 21.54 -14.88
CA ASN A 280 7.03 22.14 -16.13
C ASN A 280 8.48 22.62 -15.96
N ARG A 281 9.45 21.71 -16.17
CA ARG A 281 10.89 21.94 -15.94
C ARG A 281 11.44 23.24 -16.57
N LYS A 282 10.84 23.73 -17.66
CA LYS A 282 11.27 24.96 -18.35
C LYS A 282 10.84 26.26 -17.64
N LYS A 283 9.94 26.21 -16.66
CA LYS A 283 9.31 27.38 -16.03
C LYS A 283 9.30 27.34 -14.50
N GLN A 284 10.03 26.38 -13.92
CA GLN A 284 10.18 26.28 -12.48
C GLN A 284 10.87 27.52 -11.91
N LYS A 285 10.34 28.03 -10.81
CA LYS A 285 10.92 29.14 -10.06
C LYS A 285 10.91 28.78 -8.58
N GLU A 286 12.08 28.85 -7.95
CA GLU A 286 12.20 28.71 -6.51
C GLU A 286 12.06 30.09 -5.87
N GLY A 287 11.24 30.20 -4.82
CA GLY A 287 11.09 31.43 -4.06
C GLY A 287 9.94 31.41 -3.06
N SER A 288 9.90 32.45 -2.21
CA SER A 288 8.79 32.71 -1.29
C SER A 288 7.76 33.65 -1.92
N PHE A 289 6.51 33.59 -1.46
CA PHE A 289 5.44 34.42 -2.00
C PHE A 289 5.61 35.88 -1.53
N VAL A 290 5.55 36.84 -2.46
CA VAL A 290 5.61 38.27 -2.15
C VAL A 290 4.22 38.92 -2.25
N LYS A 291 3.61 38.82 -3.45
CA LYS A 291 2.32 39.47 -3.73
C LYS A 291 1.60 38.84 -4.92
N MET A 292 0.30 39.10 -5.01
CA MET A 292 -0.53 38.78 -6.16
C MET A 292 -1.22 40.06 -6.65
N PHE A 293 -1.21 40.30 -7.96
CA PHE A 293 -1.84 41.49 -8.56
C PHE A 293 -2.42 41.19 -9.94
N LYS A 294 -3.32 42.05 -10.41
CA LYS A 294 -3.86 42.02 -11.78
C LYS A 294 -3.07 43.01 -12.65
N THR A 295 -2.63 42.57 -13.83
CA THR A 295 -2.00 43.44 -14.83
C THR A 295 -3.03 44.38 -15.46
N GLN A 296 -2.57 45.39 -16.21
CA GLN A 296 -3.45 46.26 -17.02
C GLN A 296 -4.31 45.48 -18.03
N THR A 297 -3.84 44.32 -18.48
CA THR A 297 -4.57 43.39 -19.36
C THR A 297 -5.51 42.44 -18.62
N GLY A 298 -5.71 42.62 -17.31
CA GLY A 298 -6.60 41.81 -16.49
C GLY A 298 -6.06 40.44 -16.07
N LYS A 299 -4.79 40.12 -16.38
CA LYS A 299 -4.18 38.83 -16.05
C LYS A 299 -3.69 38.84 -14.59
N VAL A 300 -4.01 37.78 -13.85
CA VAL A 300 -3.50 37.59 -12.49
C VAL A 300 -2.07 37.05 -12.54
N VAL A 301 -1.17 37.69 -11.80
CA VAL A 301 0.25 37.33 -11.69
C VAL A 301 0.63 37.26 -10.22
N ILE A 302 1.46 36.28 -9.85
CA ILE A 302 2.13 36.25 -8.55
C ILE A 302 3.59 36.69 -8.71
N THR A 303 4.10 37.39 -7.71
CA THR A 303 5.53 37.69 -7.57
C THR A 303 6.09 36.80 -6.48
N VAL A 304 7.20 36.13 -6.79
CA VAL A 304 7.97 35.33 -5.84
C VAL A 304 9.37 35.91 -5.68
N ARG A 305 9.92 35.89 -4.47
CA ARG A 305 11.30 36.30 -4.19
C ARG A 305 12.19 35.08 -4.14
N GLN A 306 13.18 35.03 -5.02
CA GLN A 306 14.13 33.93 -5.11
C GLN A 306 15.18 34.03 -3.99
N PRO A 307 15.92 32.94 -3.68
CA PRO A 307 16.94 32.95 -2.62
C PRO A 307 18.05 34.00 -2.81
N ASP A 308 18.34 34.39 -4.06
CA ASP A 308 19.30 35.44 -4.41
C ASP A 308 18.75 36.88 -4.23
N GLY A 309 17.51 37.01 -3.74
CA GLY A 309 16.85 38.28 -3.52
C GLY A 309 16.15 38.85 -4.75
N THR A 310 16.30 38.25 -5.94
CA THR A 310 15.61 38.68 -7.16
C THR A 310 14.12 38.34 -7.11
N GLU A 311 13.29 39.12 -7.80
CA GLU A 311 11.84 38.88 -7.88
C GLU A 311 11.46 38.35 -9.27
N ALA A 312 10.66 37.29 -9.29
CA ALA A 312 10.16 36.67 -10.51
C ALA A 312 8.63 36.70 -10.56
N ASN A 313 8.09 37.07 -11.72
CA ASN A 313 6.66 37.10 -11.97
C ASN A 313 6.19 35.81 -12.65
N ILE A 314 5.20 35.15 -12.06
CA ILE A 314 4.63 33.89 -12.54
C ILE A 314 3.14 34.12 -12.86
N PRO A 315 2.69 33.90 -14.10
CA PRO A 315 1.27 34.00 -14.43
C PRO A 315 0.45 32.98 -13.61
N HIS A 316 -0.62 33.42 -12.97
CA HIS A 316 -1.46 32.55 -12.15
C HIS A 316 -1.98 31.32 -12.92
N LYS A 317 -2.27 31.49 -14.21
CA LYS A 317 -2.79 30.43 -15.10
C LYS A 317 -1.83 29.26 -15.34
N ILE A 318 -0.55 29.39 -15.01
CA ILE A 318 0.43 28.30 -15.17
C ILE A 318 0.78 27.61 -13.86
N LEU A 319 0.20 28.07 -12.75
CA LEU A 319 0.42 27.46 -11.44
C LEU A 319 -0.21 26.07 -11.38
N THR A 320 0.45 25.16 -10.67
CA THR A 320 -0.13 23.84 -10.40
C THR A 320 -1.27 23.98 -9.40
N ALA A 321 -2.12 22.97 -9.31
CA ALA A 321 -3.19 23.00 -8.32
C ALA A 321 -2.65 23.01 -6.87
N GLY A 322 -1.47 22.42 -6.62
CA GLY A 322 -0.80 22.51 -5.32
C GLY A 322 -0.29 23.93 -5.00
N ASP A 323 0.17 24.67 -6.02
CA ASP A 323 0.56 26.07 -5.87
C ASP A 323 -0.67 26.96 -5.61
N LEU A 324 -1.78 26.71 -6.32
CA LEU A 324 -3.04 27.43 -6.14
C LEU A 324 -3.62 27.22 -4.73
N ALA A 325 -3.70 25.98 -4.28
CA ALA A 325 -4.20 25.65 -2.95
C ALA A 325 -3.36 26.30 -1.83
N TYR A 326 -2.05 26.38 -2.04
CA TYR A 326 -1.15 27.06 -1.11
C TYR A 326 -1.33 28.58 -1.13
N LEU A 327 -1.51 29.21 -2.30
CA LEU A 327 -1.83 30.64 -2.39
C LEU A 327 -3.15 30.98 -1.70
N GLU A 328 -4.19 30.17 -1.89
CA GLU A 328 -5.46 30.31 -1.19
C GLU A 328 -5.25 30.24 0.33
N SER A 329 -4.42 29.30 0.79
CA SER A 329 -4.08 29.18 2.21
C SER A 329 -3.36 30.41 2.76
N ILE A 330 -2.49 31.07 1.99
CA ILE A 330 -1.84 32.33 2.40
C ILE A 330 -2.87 33.48 2.41
N GLN A 331 -3.69 33.60 1.38
CA GLN A 331 -4.67 34.68 1.25
C GLN A 331 -5.76 34.65 2.33
N ALA A 332 -6.13 33.46 2.80
CA ALA A 332 -7.05 33.30 3.92
C ALA A 332 -6.56 33.94 5.22
N HIS A 333 -5.25 34.24 5.34
CA HIS A 333 -4.64 34.82 6.53
C HIS A 333 -4.30 36.30 6.42
N ILE A 334 -4.32 36.86 5.20
CA ILE A 334 -4.02 38.28 4.94
C ILE A 334 -5.30 39.13 4.97
N ARG A 335 -6.49 38.49 4.99
CA ARG A 335 -7.78 39.13 5.22
C ARG A 335 -8.10 39.20 6.70
#